data_AF-A0A840BXC0-F1
#
_entry.id   AF-A0A840BXC0-F1
#
_cell.length_a   1.000
_cell.length_b   1.000
_cell.length_c   1.000
_cell.angle_alpha   90.00
_cell.angle_beta   90.00
_cell.angle_gamma   90.00
#
_symmetry.space_group_name_H-M   'P 1'
#
loop_
_entity.id
_entity.type
_entity.pdbx_description
1 polymer ?
#
loop_
_entity_poly.entity_id
_entity_poly.type
_entity_poly.pdbx_seq_one_letter_code
_entity_poly.pdbx_strand_id
1 'polypeptide(L)'
;MNEQASGLPYWRCVFSFLLDFLTAFFGLGIAVALFSGRGVETEGASFNFNLSGLSAVVFFLLFFGYFIIFNRFLGGTIWRRILGVGPRA
;
A
#
# COMPACT_ATOMS: atom_id res chain seq x y z
N MET A 1 10.47 37.90 10.90
CA MET A 1 10.19 36.92 9.82
C MET A 1 10.24 35.56 10.49
N ASN A 2 9.09 34.91 10.66
CA ASN A 2 8.98 33.70 11.45
C ASN A 2 9.57 32.56 10.62
N GLU A 3 10.73 32.06 11.02
CA GLU A 3 11.35 30.86 10.46
C GLU A 3 10.47 29.67 10.85
N GLN A 4 9.42 29.45 10.07
CA GLN A 4 8.67 28.20 10.08
C GLN A 4 9.70 27.13 9.70
N ALA A 5 10.17 26.36 10.67
CA ALA A 5 10.83 25.09 10.40
C ALA A 5 9.83 24.28 9.56
N SER A 6 10.01 24.30 8.23
CA SER A 6 9.06 23.76 7.26
C SER A 6 9.16 22.24 7.27
N GLY A 7 8.75 21.64 8.39
CA GLY A 7 8.39 20.24 8.45
C GLY A 7 7.44 19.97 7.30
N LEU A 8 7.76 18.95 6.49
CA LEU A 8 7.01 18.57 5.30
C LEU A 8 5.49 18.68 5.55
N PRO A 9 4.71 19.26 4.61
CA PRO A 9 3.27 19.43 4.78
C PRO A 9 2.61 18.12 5.20
N TYR A 10 1.90 18.13 6.33
CA TYR A 10 1.27 16.94 6.90
C TYR A 10 0.38 16.20 5.87
N TRP A 11 -0.31 16.96 5.02
CA TRP A 11 -1.12 16.45 3.90
C TRP A 11 -0.34 15.53 2.95
N ARG A 12 0.91 15.87 2.60
CA ARG A 12 1.75 15.02 1.73
C ARG A 12 2.01 13.67 2.37
N CYS A 13 2.22 13.64 3.69
CA CYS A 13 2.44 12.40 4.41
C CYS A 13 1.19 11.52 4.44
N VAL A 14 0.02 12.11 4.70
CA VAL A 14 -1.27 11.40 4.72
C VAL A 14 -1.60 10.88 3.31
N PHE A 15 -1.40 11.70 2.27
CA PHE A 15 -1.64 11.31 0.88
C PHE A 15 -0.73 10.19 0.42
N SER A 16 0.57 10.27 0.73
CA SER A 16 1.49 9.18 0.42
C SER A 16 0.98 7.87 1.04
N PHE A 17 0.67 7.88 2.34
CA PHE A 17 0.18 6.69 3.02
C PHE A 17 -1.11 6.15 2.42
N LEU A 18 -2.07 7.02 2.09
CA LEU A 18 -3.33 6.62 1.46
C LEU A 18 -3.11 5.98 0.08
N LEU A 19 -2.24 6.58 -0.73
CA LEU A 19 -1.90 6.04 -2.05
C LEU A 19 -1.13 4.72 -1.95
N ASP A 20 -0.22 4.59 -0.99
CA ASP A 20 0.49 3.34 -0.71
C ASP A 20 -0.48 2.25 -0.22
N PHE A 21 -1.42 2.61 0.65
CA PHE A 21 -2.48 1.71 1.12
C PHE A 21 -3.31 1.19 -0.05
N LEU A 22 -3.81 2.08 -0.90
CA LEU A 22 -4.60 1.70 -2.08
C LEU A 22 -3.80 0.83 -3.04
N THR A 23 -2.56 1.23 -3.33
CA THR A 23 -1.69 0.49 -4.26
C THR A 23 -1.34 -0.90 -3.74
N ALA A 24 -1.00 -1.02 -2.46
CA ALA A 24 -0.72 -2.29 -1.83
C ALA A 24 -1.99 -3.16 -1.76
N PHE A 25 -3.13 -2.57 -1.41
CA PHE A 25 -4.39 -3.29 -1.29
C PHE A 25 -4.85 -3.85 -2.64
N PHE A 26 -4.94 -3.02 -3.68
CA PHE A 26 -5.34 -3.46 -5.00
C PHE A 26 -4.25 -4.32 -5.67
N GLY A 27 -2.99 -3.89 -5.63
CA GLY A 27 -1.89 -4.58 -6.28
C GLY A 27 -1.66 -5.98 -5.70
N LEU A 28 -1.58 -6.10 -4.38
CA LEU A 28 -1.41 -7.41 -3.74
C LEU A 28 -2.70 -8.23 -3.76
N GLY A 29 -3.86 -7.58 -3.69
CA GLY A 29 -5.16 -8.26 -3.77
C GLY A 29 -5.32 -8.96 -5.11
N ILE A 30 -5.02 -8.25 -6.20
CA ILE A 30 -5.00 -8.81 -7.55
C ILE A 30 -3.92 -9.89 -7.67
N ALA A 31 -2.71 -9.66 -7.16
CA ALA A 31 -1.64 -10.65 -7.22
C ALA A 31 -2.06 -11.96 -6.53
N VAL A 32 -2.58 -11.88 -5.30
CA VAL A 32 -3.07 -13.05 -4.56
C VAL A 32 -4.24 -13.73 -5.27
N ALA A 33 -5.17 -12.97 -5.85
CA ALA A 33 -6.29 -13.52 -6.62
C ALA A 33 -5.80 -14.35 -7.83
N LEU A 34 -4.82 -13.82 -8.57
CA LEU A 34 -4.22 -14.50 -9.72
C LEU A 34 -3.46 -15.76 -9.29
N PHE A 35 -2.67 -15.70 -8.22
CA PHE A 35 -1.90 -16.85 -7.73
C PHE A 35 -2.75 -17.92 -7.06
N SER A 36 -3.83 -17.54 -6.38
CA SER A 36 -4.67 -18.47 -5.63
C SER A 36 -5.64 -19.25 -6.51
N GLY A 37 -5.66 -19.01 -7.84
CA GLY A 37 -6.49 -19.72 -8.80
C GLY A 37 -8.01 -19.49 -8.65
N ARG A 38 -8.42 -18.66 -7.68
CA ARG A 38 -9.82 -18.31 -7.42
C ARG A 38 -10.37 -17.27 -8.40
N GLY A 39 -9.53 -16.79 -9.32
CA GLY A 39 -9.92 -15.81 -10.33
C GLY A 39 -10.33 -14.48 -9.72
N VAL A 40 -10.17 -13.42 -10.49
CA VAL A 40 -11.08 -12.30 -10.34
C VAL A 40 -12.34 -12.77 -11.07
N GLU A 41 -13.33 -13.25 -10.32
CA GLU A 41 -14.61 -13.58 -10.94
C GLU A 41 -15.33 -12.26 -11.27
N THR A 42 -15.21 -11.86 -12.53
CA THR A 42 -15.91 -10.71 -13.08
C THR A 42 -17.34 -11.11 -13.45
N GLU A 43 -18.16 -11.45 -12.45
CA GLU A 43 -19.61 -11.55 -12.65
C GLU A 43 -20.21 -10.13 -12.59
N GLY A 44 -20.40 -9.53 -13.77
CA GLY A 44 -20.89 -8.16 -13.90
C GLY A 44 -19.89 -7.08 -13.46
N ALA A 45 -20.36 -5.85 -13.25
CA ALA A 45 -19.55 -4.70 -12.81
C ALA A 45 -19.11 -4.80 -11.33
N SER A 46 -18.96 -6.02 -10.80
CA SER A 46 -18.64 -6.30 -9.39
C SER A 46 -17.36 -7.13 -9.33
N PHE A 47 -16.35 -6.59 -8.65
CA PHE A 47 -15.06 -7.24 -8.46
C PHE A 47 -15.15 -8.12 -7.21
N ASN A 48 -15.40 -9.43 -7.39
CA ASN A 48 -15.51 -10.37 -6.27
C ASN A 48 -14.14 -10.96 -5.92
N PHE A 49 -13.53 -10.47 -4.83
CA PHE A 49 -12.30 -11.05 -4.29
C PHE A 49 -12.60 -11.82 -3.01
N ASN A 50 -12.58 -13.15 -3.09
CA ASN A 50 -12.86 -14.01 -1.94
C ASN A 50 -11.58 -14.27 -1.11
N LEU A 51 -11.32 -13.37 -0.16
CA LEU A 51 -10.33 -13.52 0.91
C LEU A 51 -10.95 -14.30 2.08
N SER A 52 -11.09 -15.62 1.96
CA SER A 52 -11.54 -16.47 3.07
C SER A 52 -10.49 -17.50 3.46
N GLY A 53 -10.35 -17.70 4.77
CA GLY A 53 -9.40 -18.65 5.34
C GLY A 53 -7.95 -18.32 5.00
N LEU A 54 -7.25 -19.26 4.35
CA LEU A 54 -5.81 -19.19 4.13
C LEU A 54 -5.40 -18.07 3.16
N SER A 55 -6.23 -17.73 2.17
CA SER A 55 -5.92 -16.63 1.23
C SER A 55 -5.94 -15.27 1.93
N ALA A 56 -6.83 -15.08 2.93
CA ALA A 56 -6.86 -13.86 3.74
C ALA A 56 -5.56 -13.69 4.55
N VAL A 57 -5.09 -14.76 5.19
CA VAL A 57 -3.83 -14.74 5.96
C VAL A 57 -2.65 -14.39 5.06
N VAL A 58 -2.56 -15.02 3.88
CA VAL A 58 -1.50 -14.74 2.91
C VAL A 58 -1.55 -13.29 2.43
N PHE A 59 -2.74 -12.77 2.12
CA PHE A 59 -2.90 -11.38 1.70
C PHE A 59 -2.45 -10.41 2.80
N PHE A 60 -2.86 -10.60 4.05
CA PHE A 60 -2.40 -9.74 5.15
C PHE A 60 -0.89 -9.82 5.36
N LEU A 61 -0.31 -11.02 5.28
CA LEU A 61 1.14 -11.20 5.36
C LEU A 61 1.88 -10.42 4.27
N LEU A 62 1.42 -10.50 3.02
CA LEU A 62 1.99 -9.75 1.91
C LEU A 62 1.75 -8.25 2.06
N PHE A 63 0.58 -7.85 2.53
CA PHE A 63 0.20 -6.46 2.74
C PHE A 63 1.09 -5.79 3.78
N PHE A 64 1.23 -6.37 4.97
CA PHE A 64 2.16 -5.87 5.97
C PHE A 64 3.61 -6.00 5.50
N GLY A 65 3.95 -7.09 4.79
CA GLY A 65 5.26 -7.32 4.19
C GLY A 65 5.67 -6.19 3.23
N TYR A 66 4.75 -5.69 2.40
CA TYR A 66 5.01 -4.54 1.52
C TYR A 66 5.47 -3.33 2.31
N PHE A 67 4.72 -2.92 3.34
CA PHE A 67 5.07 -1.75 4.14
C PHE A 67 6.39 -1.95 4.90
N ILE A 68 6.63 -3.14 5.45
CA ILE A 68 7.86 -3.46 6.18
C ILE A 68 9.06 -3.41 5.24
N ILE A 69 9.01 -4.09 4.09
CA ILE A 69 10.11 -4.17 3.13
C ILE A 69 10.39 -2.79 2.53
N PHE A 70 9.37 -2.08 2.05
CA PHE A 70 9.58 -0.74 1.48
C PHE A 70 10.09 0.26 2.51
N ASN A 71 9.54 0.26 3.73
CA ASN A 71 10.02 1.14 4.78
C ASN A 71 11.44 0.79 5.23
N ARG A 72 11.80 -0.51 5.29
CA ARG A 72 13.12 -0.98 5.74
C ARG A 72 14.23 -0.80 4.71
N PHE A 73 13.96 -1.06 3.43
CA PHE A 73 15.00 -1.08 2.39
C PHE A 73 15.06 0.20 1.55
N LEU A 74 13.96 0.95 1.44
CA LEU A 74 13.87 2.10 0.52
C LEU A 74 13.74 3.46 1.22
N GLY A 75 13.81 3.47 2.57
CA GLY A 75 13.70 4.68 3.39
C GLY A 75 12.30 5.28 3.42
N GLY A 76 11.30 4.54 2.96
CA GLY A 76 9.93 4.99 2.79
C GLY A 76 9.23 4.20 1.69
N THR A 77 7.90 4.29 1.68
CA THR A 77 7.05 3.69 0.67
C THR A 77 7.11 4.45 -0.67
N ILE A 78 6.62 3.84 -1.75
CA ILE A 78 6.76 4.36 -3.12
C ILE A 78 6.23 5.80 -3.20
N TRP A 79 5.05 6.05 -2.64
CA TRP A 79 4.41 7.36 -2.73
C TRP A 79 5.03 8.40 -1.80
N ARG A 80 5.74 7.98 -0.74
CA ARG A 80 6.57 8.90 0.06
C ARG A 80 7.75 9.40 -0.75
N ARG A 81 8.38 8.53 -1.56
CA ARG A 81 9.46 8.93 -2.47
C ARG A 81 8.97 9.86 -3.57
N ILE A 82 7.83 9.53 -4.21
CA ILE A 82 7.25 10.36 -5.28
C ILE A 82 6.85 11.75 -4.76
N LEU A 83 6.26 11.84 -3.55
CA LEU A 83 5.84 13.11 -2.96
C LEU A 83 6.97 13.85 -2.21
N GLY A 84 8.21 13.36 -2.30
CA GLY A 84 9.38 13.99 -1.70
C GLY A 84 9.35 14.03 -0.17
N VAL A 85 8.63 13.10 0.46
CA VAL A 85 8.59 12.96 1.91
C VAL A 85 9.84 12.18 2.33
N GLY A 86 10.84 12.91 2.83
CA GLY A 86 12.09 12.32 3.30
C GLY A 86 11.90 11.27 4.41
N PRO A 87 12.87 10.35 4.58
CA PRO A 87 12.91 9.45 5.72
C PRO A 87 12.80 10.29 6.99
N ARG A 88 11.82 9.99 7.85
CA ARG A 88 11.78 10.59 9.19
C ARG A 88 12.89 9.89 9.97
N ALA A 89 13.97 10.62 10.24
CA ALA A 89 15.01 10.20 11.18
C ALA A 89 14.42 10.02 12.58
#